data_AF-A0A7S0XSR4-F1
#
_entry.id   AF-A0A7S0XSR4-F1
#
_cell.length_a   1.000
_cell.length_b   1.000
_cell.length_c   1.000
_cell.angle_alpha   90.00
_cell.angle_beta   90.00
_cell.angle_gamma   90.00
#
_symmetry.space_group_name_H-M   'P 1'
#
loop_
_entity.id
_entity.type
_entity.pdbx_description
1 polymer ?
#
loop_
_entity_poly.entity_id
_entity_poly.type
_entity_poly.pdbx_seq_one_letter_code
_entity_poly.pdbx_strand_id
1 'polypeptide(L)'
;WTPVQNHILCSACFDRYKRRGTLERCRLNPPLAESEKRCTYEGCGRPTQSSKYYKIDKGRSTWGRDWSSLEGSVLCHSCFDRFKRRGTLERCPKEKEAAVPSRCEYEGCAKPGESSRFHLIDGERTSGGHDWTPIAGKVLCHACFDRYKRRGTLER
;
A
#
# COMPACT_ATOMS: atom_id res chain seq x y z
N TRP A 1 -16.32 -9.97 52.65
CA TRP A 1 -15.86 -11.04 51.74
C TRP A 1 -16.89 -11.17 50.64
N THR A 2 -16.66 -10.51 49.50
CA THR A 2 -17.51 -10.70 48.31
C THR A 2 -17.07 -11.99 47.62
N PRO A 3 -18.01 -12.89 47.26
CA PRO A 3 -17.66 -14.10 46.55
C PRO A 3 -17.12 -13.75 45.16
N VAL A 4 -15.93 -14.27 44.82
CA VAL A 4 -15.37 -14.17 43.47
C VAL A 4 -16.25 -15.01 42.55
N GLN A 5 -17.05 -14.35 41.72
CA GLN A 5 -17.86 -15.02 40.71
C GLN A 5 -16.94 -15.70 39.70
N ASN A 6 -16.98 -17.04 39.66
CA ASN A 6 -16.36 -17.85 38.60
C ASN A 6 -17.11 -17.61 37.28
N HIS A 7 -16.71 -16.57 36.55
CA HIS A 7 -17.18 -16.34 35.18
C HIS A 7 -16.45 -17.30 34.24
N ILE A 8 -17.15 -18.34 33.78
CA ILE A 8 -16.67 -19.22 32.71
C ILE A 8 -16.63 -18.40 31.41
N LEU A 9 -15.44 -18.05 30.95
CA LEU A 9 -15.24 -17.31 29.70
C LEU A 9 -15.34 -18.28 28.52
N CYS A 10 -16.04 -17.89 27.45
CA CYS A 10 -15.92 -18.62 26.18
C CYS A 10 -14.48 -18.51 25.64
N SER A 11 -14.07 -19.46 24.79
CA SER A 11 -12.71 -19.52 24.21
C SER A 11 -12.26 -18.18 23.62
N ALA A 12 -13.13 -17.50 22.86
CA ALA A 12 -12.83 -16.19 22.27
C ALA A 12 -12.63 -15.07 23.31
N CYS A 13 -13.32 -15.11 24.45
CA CYS A 13 -13.17 -14.16 25.55
C CYS A 13 -11.92 -14.47 26.37
N PHE A 14 -11.61 -15.75 26.60
CA PHE A 14 -10.38 -16.19 27.26
C PHE A 14 -9.14 -15.79 26.46
N ASP A 15 -9.13 -16.03 25.14
CA ASP A 15 -8.04 -15.60 24.25
C ASP A 15 -7.88 -14.08 24.18
N ARG A 16 -8.97 -13.33 24.37
CA ARG A 16 -8.94 -11.87 24.44
C ARG A 16 -8.31 -11.41 25.74
N TYR A 17 -8.74 -11.99 26.86
CA TYR A 17 -8.19 -11.70 28.18
C TYR A 17 -6.69 -12.04 28.22
N LYS A 18 -6.30 -13.23 27.77
CA LYS A 18 -4.90 -13.66 27.71
C LYS A 18 -4.01 -12.70 26.91
N ARG A 19 -4.54 -12.08 25.85
CA ARG A 19 -3.79 -11.12 25.01
C ARG A 19 -3.77 -9.68 25.54
N ARG A 20 -4.78 -9.25 26.29
CA ARG A 20 -4.99 -7.84 26.66
C ARG A 20 -5.01 -7.57 28.16
N GLY A 21 -5.04 -8.61 28.99
CA GLY A 21 -5.20 -8.50 30.45
C GLY A 21 -6.61 -8.08 30.89
N THR A 22 -7.52 -7.76 29.95
CA THR A 22 -8.87 -7.26 30.25
C THR A 22 -9.92 -7.90 29.33
N LEU A 23 -11.11 -8.11 29.87
CA LEU A 23 -12.29 -8.58 29.13
C LEU A 23 -13.06 -7.44 28.47
N GLU A 24 -12.76 -6.19 28.87
CA GLU A 24 -13.35 -5.02 28.26
C GLU A 24 -13.09 -5.06 26.75
N ARG A 25 -14.19 -5.04 26.00
CA ARG A 25 -14.13 -4.87 24.55
C ARG A 25 -13.54 -3.48 24.35
N CYS A 26 -12.25 -3.37 24.00
CA CYS A 26 -11.65 -2.08 23.69
C CYS A 26 -12.50 -1.39 22.63
N ARG A 27 -13.29 -0.40 23.04
CA ARG A 27 -14.07 0.47 22.16
C ARG A 27 -13.15 1.51 21.51
N LEU A 28 -11.97 1.08 21.04
CA LEU A 28 -10.95 1.94 20.43
C LEU A 28 -11.36 2.50 19.05
N ASN A 29 -12.61 2.31 18.65
CA ASN A 29 -13.29 3.02 17.56
C ASN A 29 -14.78 2.68 17.66
N PRO A 30 -15.59 3.47 18.38
CA PRO A 30 -17.04 3.34 18.28
C PRO A 30 -17.48 3.60 16.83
N PRO A 31 -18.60 3.00 16.38
CA PRO A 31 -19.14 3.32 15.07
C PRO A 31 -19.40 4.84 14.99
N LEU A 32 -18.81 5.48 13.99
CA LEU A 32 -18.99 6.90 13.74
C LEU A 32 -20.38 7.19 13.19
N ALA A 33 -20.94 8.36 13.55
CA ALA A 33 -22.16 8.85 12.95
C ALA A 33 -21.96 9.03 11.44
N GLU A 34 -23.04 8.93 10.65
CA GLU A 34 -22.93 9.04 9.19
C GLU A 34 -22.37 10.40 8.74
N SER A 35 -22.71 11.47 9.47
CA SER A 35 -22.16 12.82 9.28
C SER A 35 -20.65 12.91 9.53
N GLU A 36 -20.07 11.99 10.31
CA GLU A 36 -18.64 11.93 10.63
C GLU A 36 -17.86 10.97 9.72
N LYS A 37 -18.54 10.23 8.82
CA LYS A 37 -17.93 9.26 7.89
C LYS A 37 -17.27 9.94 6.68
N ARG A 38 -16.34 10.86 6.96
CA ARG A 38 -15.54 11.56 5.95
C ARG A 38 -14.08 11.56 6.36
N CYS A 39 -13.21 11.17 5.44
CA CYS A 39 -11.77 11.29 5.62
C CYS A 39 -11.38 12.77 5.68
N THR A 40 -10.73 13.19 6.76
CA THR A 40 -10.28 14.57 6.98
C THR A 40 -8.88 14.85 6.41
N TYR A 41 -8.20 13.82 5.90
CA TYR A 41 -6.92 14.02 5.22
C TYR A 41 -7.14 14.68 3.84
N GLU A 42 -6.59 15.89 3.67
CA GLU A 42 -6.68 16.70 2.45
C GLU A 42 -6.22 15.95 1.18
N GLY A 43 -5.17 15.11 1.29
CA GLY A 43 -4.67 14.30 0.16
C GLY A 43 -5.51 13.06 -0.17
N CYS A 44 -6.71 12.92 0.42
CA CYS A 44 -7.60 11.80 0.17
C CYS A 44 -8.46 12.02 -1.08
N GLY A 45 -8.11 11.37 -2.20
CA GLY A 45 -8.92 11.48 -3.42
C GLY A 45 -10.33 10.88 -3.36
N ARG A 46 -10.72 10.19 -2.27
CA ARG A 46 -12.04 9.56 -2.09
C ARG A 46 -12.47 9.62 -0.62
N PRO A 47 -12.82 10.79 -0.08
CA PRO A 47 -12.98 10.97 1.36
C PRO A 47 -14.25 10.31 1.94
N THR A 48 -15.29 10.07 1.13
CA THR A 48 -16.59 9.53 1.58
C THR A 48 -16.89 8.11 1.10
N GLN A 49 -16.03 7.50 0.29
CA GLN A 49 -16.28 6.18 -0.33
C GLN A 49 -15.66 4.99 0.42
N SER A 50 -15.38 5.14 1.71
CA SER A 50 -14.83 4.03 2.51
C SER A 50 -15.93 3.25 3.21
N SER A 51 -15.74 1.93 3.30
CA SER A 51 -16.58 1.07 4.14
C SER A 51 -16.28 1.21 5.63
N LYS A 52 -15.11 1.76 5.99
CA LYS A 52 -14.66 1.90 7.38
C LYS A 52 -13.92 3.22 7.58
N TYR A 53 -14.20 3.86 8.71
CA TYR A 53 -13.58 5.10 9.14
C TYR A 53 -13.01 4.92 10.54
N TYR A 54 -11.90 5.58 10.80
CA TYR A 54 -11.15 5.47 12.04
C TYR A 54 -10.94 6.87 12.59
N LYS A 55 -11.53 7.16 13.75
CA LYS A 55 -11.18 8.35 14.52
C LYS A 55 -9.86 8.09 15.22
N ILE A 56 -8.98 9.08 15.17
CA ILE A 56 -7.69 9.06 15.84
C ILE A 56 -7.84 9.84 17.13
N ASP A 57 -7.91 9.12 18.25
CA ASP A 57 -8.06 9.73 19.57
C ASP A 57 -6.71 10.22 20.12
N LYS A 58 -6.81 11.12 21.10
CA LYS A 58 -5.67 11.67 21.83
C LYS A 58 -4.85 10.60 22.54
N GLY A 59 -3.52 10.73 22.47
CA GLY A 59 -2.61 9.80 23.15
C GLY A 59 -2.59 8.39 22.54
N ARG A 60 -3.07 8.23 21.30
CA ARG A 60 -3.04 6.95 20.60
C ARG A 60 -1.61 6.61 20.15
N SER A 61 -0.86 5.90 20.99
CA SER A 61 0.43 5.27 20.63
C SER A 61 0.27 3.83 20.11
N THR A 62 -0.96 3.43 19.78
CA THR A 62 -1.25 2.06 19.33
C THR A 62 -0.49 1.74 18.05
N TRP A 63 0.02 0.50 17.96
CA TRP A 63 0.74 -0.03 16.80
C TRP A 63 2.18 0.49 16.62
N GLY A 64 2.81 0.94 17.72
CA GLY A 64 4.24 1.29 17.73
C GLY A 64 4.57 2.51 16.89
N ARG A 65 3.59 3.41 16.72
CA ARG A 65 3.72 4.63 15.91
C ARG A 65 3.10 5.79 16.64
N ASP A 66 3.68 6.96 16.39
CA ASP A 66 3.13 8.21 16.85
C ASP A 66 2.03 8.68 15.90
N TRP A 67 0.83 8.88 16.45
CA TRP A 67 -0.34 9.38 15.72
C TRP A 67 -0.68 10.82 16.13
N SER A 68 0.16 11.49 16.92
CA SER A 68 -0.14 12.80 17.50
C SER A 68 -0.43 13.87 16.43
N SER A 69 0.23 13.78 15.26
CA SER A 69 -0.02 14.69 14.12
C SER A 69 -1.39 14.51 13.46
N LEU A 70 -2.08 13.40 13.75
CA LEU A 70 -3.38 13.05 13.20
C LEU A 70 -4.47 13.00 14.29
N GLU A 71 -4.17 13.44 15.50
CA GLU A 71 -5.13 13.51 16.59
C GLU A 71 -6.37 14.32 16.19
N GLY A 72 -7.56 13.81 16.49
CA GLY A 72 -8.84 14.41 16.10
C GLY A 72 -9.24 14.16 14.65
N SER A 73 -8.34 13.64 13.81
CA SER A 73 -8.65 13.31 12.42
C SER A 73 -9.48 12.04 12.28
N VAL A 74 -10.29 12.00 11.22
CA VAL A 74 -10.99 10.79 10.79
C VAL A 74 -10.33 10.31 9.50
N LEU A 75 -9.83 9.08 9.49
CA LEU A 75 -9.20 8.49 8.32
C LEU A 75 -10.09 7.40 7.73
N CYS A 76 -10.22 7.38 6.41
CA CYS A 76 -10.75 6.22 5.71
C CYS A 76 -9.80 5.02 5.88
N HIS A 77 -10.30 3.81 5.63
CA HIS A 77 -9.52 2.59 5.79
C HIS A 77 -8.18 2.61 5.04
N SER A 78 -8.16 3.12 3.80
CA SER A 78 -6.94 3.19 2.99
C SER A 78 -5.91 4.18 3.54
N CYS A 79 -6.35 5.33 4.07
CA CYS A 79 -5.44 6.31 4.68
C CYS A 79 -4.92 5.81 6.02
N PHE A 80 -5.80 5.25 6.85
CA PHE A 80 -5.44 4.64 8.13
C PHE A 80 -4.38 3.54 7.95
N ASP A 81 -4.62 2.60 7.03
CA ASP A 81 -3.69 1.49 6.78
C ASP A 81 -2.36 1.97 6.19
N ARG A 82 -2.37 3.02 5.34
CA ARG A 82 -1.15 3.64 4.85
C ARG A 82 -0.31 4.21 5.99
N PHE A 83 -0.90 5.04 6.85
CA PHE A 83 -0.16 5.62 7.97
C PHE A 83 0.33 4.54 8.93
N LYS A 84 -0.50 3.54 9.21
CA LYS A 84 -0.14 2.37 10.01
C LYS A 84 1.07 1.61 9.44
N ARG A 85 1.25 1.56 8.12
CA ARG A 85 2.37 0.83 7.47
C ARG A 85 3.59 1.71 7.19
N ARG A 86 3.38 2.98 6.81
CA ARG A 86 4.45 3.88 6.33
C ARG A 86 4.79 5.03 7.28
N GLY A 87 3.84 5.44 8.12
CA GLY A 87 4.03 6.51 9.10
C GLY A 87 3.76 7.89 8.50
N THR A 88 3.40 7.92 7.21
CA THR A 88 3.05 9.12 6.47
C THR A 88 1.78 8.85 5.65
N LEU A 89 0.96 9.88 5.48
CA LEU A 89 -0.23 9.82 4.62
C LEU A 89 0.07 10.25 3.18
N GLU A 90 1.19 10.95 2.99
CA GLU A 90 1.68 11.39 1.69
C GLU A 90 1.68 10.22 0.72
N ARG A 91 0.97 10.40 -0.38
CA ARG A 91 1.21 9.56 -1.55
C ARG A 91 2.57 10.00 -2.02
N CYS A 92 3.54 9.09 -2.08
CA CYS A 92 4.68 9.29 -2.96
C CYS A 92 4.06 9.76 -4.29
N PRO A 93 4.38 10.97 -4.77
CA PRO A 93 3.98 11.33 -6.11
C PRO A 93 4.46 10.15 -6.94
N LYS A 94 3.54 9.50 -7.66
CA LYS A 94 3.98 8.83 -8.87
C LYS A 94 4.54 10.01 -9.64
N GLU A 95 5.86 10.20 -9.60
CA GLU A 95 6.51 10.99 -10.62
C GLU A 95 5.79 10.59 -11.89
N LYS A 96 5.23 11.58 -12.57
CA LYS A 96 4.71 11.35 -13.91
C LYS A 96 5.95 10.93 -14.68
N GLU A 97 6.27 9.63 -14.67
CA GLU A 97 7.30 9.04 -15.49
C GLU A 97 7.04 9.64 -16.85
N ALA A 98 8.00 10.44 -17.31
CA ALA A 98 7.94 11.15 -18.57
C ALA A 98 7.37 10.18 -19.59
N ALA A 99 6.28 10.59 -20.26
CA ALA A 99 5.43 9.75 -21.10
C ALA A 99 6.24 8.62 -21.74
N VAL A 100 6.22 7.44 -21.11
CA VAL A 100 7.08 6.34 -21.53
C VAL A 100 6.68 6.04 -22.97
N PRO A 101 7.62 6.04 -23.93
CA PRO A 101 7.29 5.83 -25.32
C PRO A 101 6.40 4.59 -25.50
N SER A 102 5.22 4.78 -26.08
CA SER A 102 4.19 3.72 -26.23
C SER A 102 4.53 2.70 -27.32
N ARG A 103 5.82 2.54 -27.67
CA ARG A 103 6.26 1.68 -28.77
C ARG A 103 7.61 1.04 -28.45
N CYS A 104 7.69 -0.26 -28.72
CA CYS A 104 8.93 -1.02 -28.69
C CYS A 104 9.85 -0.58 -29.83
N GLU A 105 11.10 -0.28 -29.52
CA GLU A 105 12.14 0.16 -30.46
C GLU A 105 13.01 -1.01 -30.96
N TYR A 106 12.72 -2.23 -30.53
CA TYR A 106 13.36 -3.40 -31.11
C TYR A 106 12.79 -3.70 -32.51
N GLU A 107 13.63 -3.66 -33.53
CA GLU A 107 13.26 -3.86 -34.94
C GLU A 107 12.60 -5.23 -35.19
N GLY A 108 13.03 -6.27 -34.49
CA GLY A 108 12.45 -7.62 -34.58
C GLY A 108 11.15 -7.81 -33.77
N CYS A 109 10.57 -6.74 -33.22
CA CYS A 109 9.33 -6.84 -32.45
C CYS A 109 8.12 -6.97 -33.37
N ALA A 110 7.43 -8.12 -33.32
CA ALA A 110 6.24 -8.36 -34.13
C ALA A 110 5.07 -7.40 -33.83
N LYS A 111 5.00 -6.86 -32.61
CA LYS A 111 3.89 -6.05 -32.11
C LYS A 111 4.39 -4.90 -31.23
N PRO A 112 5.02 -3.87 -31.82
CA PRO A 112 5.72 -2.87 -31.05
C PRO A 112 4.78 -1.94 -30.25
N GLY A 113 3.53 -1.76 -30.66
CA GLY A 113 2.57 -0.86 -29.97
C GLY A 113 1.50 -1.55 -29.11
N GLU A 114 1.40 -2.88 -29.11
CA GLU A 114 0.30 -3.59 -28.43
C GLU A 114 0.58 -3.90 -26.95
N SER A 115 1.72 -3.47 -26.41
CA SER A 115 2.05 -3.76 -25.01
C SER A 115 1.37 -2.78 -24.07
N SER A 116 0.85 -3.28 -22.96
CA SER A 116 0.36 -2.44 -21.87
C SER A 116 1.47 -1.90 -20.97
N ARG A 117 2.72 -2.36 -21.17
CA ARG A 117 3.88 -1.99 -20.37
C ARG A 117 5.13 -1.88 -21.24
N PHE A 118 5.84 -0.79 -21.06
CA PHE A 118 7.10 -0.48 -21.73
C PHE A 118 8.19 -0.22 -20.71
N HIS A 119 9.41 -0.61 -21.05
CA HIS A 119 10.58 -0.51 -20.20
C HIS A 119 11.65 0.27 -20.93
N LEU A 120 11.98 1.47 -20.45
CA LEU A 120 13.20 2.16 -20.85
C LEU A 120 14.39 1.44 -20.23
N ILE A 121 15.40 1.15 -21.05
CA ILE A 121 16.65 0.56 -20.60
C ILE A 121 17.63 1.70 -20.32
N ASP A 122 18.04 1.86 -19.07
CA ASP A 122 18.90 2.94 -18.58
C ASP A 122 20.41 2.60 -18.65
N GLY A 123 20.79 1.41 -19.15
CA GLY A 123 22.18 0.96 -19.27
C GLY A 123 22.82 0.52 -17.95
N GLU A 124 22.35 1.03 -16.81
CA GLU A 124 22.81 0.64 -15.47
C GLU A 124 22.03 -0.56 -14.90
N ARG A 125 21.00 -1.02 -15.61
CA ARG A 125 20.13 -2.11 -15.14
C ARG A 125 20.89 -3.45 -15.06
N THR A 126 20.94 -4.03 -13.86
CA THR A 126 21.54 -5.35 -13.59
C THR A 126 20.52 -6.51 -13.57
N SER A 127 19.31 -6.29 -14.08
CA SER A 127 18.25 -7.30 -14.03
C SER A 127 18.55 -8.50 -14.91
N GLY A 128 18.53 -9.71 -14.34
CA GLY A 128 18.71 -10.95 -15.11
C GLY A 128 20.17 -11.35 -15.39
N GLY A 129 21.15 -10.64 -14.81
CA GLY A 129 22.57 -11.04 -14.92
C GLY A 129 23.17 -10.93 -16.33
N HIS A 130 22.50 -10.22 -17.23
CA HIS A 130 22.97 -9.95 -18.58
C HIS A 130 23.42 -8.49 -18.71
N ASP A 131 24.31 -8.23 -19.65
CA ASP A 131 24.72 -6.87 -19.98
C ASP A 131 23.64 -6.20 -20.84
N TRP A 132 23.07 -5.09 -20.36
CA TRP A 132 22.05 -4.32 -21.06
C TRP A 132 22.63 -3.16 -21.86
N THR A 133 23.94 -2.90 -21.76
CA THR A 133 24.65 -1.82 -22.45
C THR A 133 24.35 -1.77 -23.96
N PRO A 134 24.30 -2.89 -24.72
CA PRO A 134 24.03 -2.86 -26.17
C PRO A 134 22.65 -2.33 -26.56
N ILE A 135 21.71 -2.33 -25.62
CA ILE A 135 20.33 -1.88 -25.82
C ILE A 135 19.95 -0.74 -24.86
N ALA A 136 20.94 -0.11 -24.22
CA ALA A 136 20.74 1.08 -23.40
C ALA A 136 20.14 2.22 -24.24
N GLY A 137 19.25 3.00 -23.63
CA GLY A 137 18.46 4.04 -24.28
C GLY A 137 17.25 3.54 -25.05
N LYS A 138 17.12 2.22 -25.31
CA LYS A 138 15.98 1.68 -26.04
C LYS A 138 14.76 1.45 -25.15
N VAL A 139 13.58 1.58 -25.73
CA VAL A 139 12.31 1.18 -25.10
C VAL A 139 11.88 -0.19 -25.58
N LEU A 140 11.73 -1.14 -24.65
CA LEU A 140 11.24 -2.48 -24.95
C LEU A 140 9.82 -2.69 -24.44
N CYS A 141 8.99 -3.37 -25.22
CA CYS A 141 7.73 -3.91 -24.69
C CYS A 141 8.01 -5.00 -23.65
N HIS A 142 7.03 -5.28 -22.81
CA HIS A 142 7.16 -6.28 -21.75
C HIS A 142 7.65 -7.66 -22.26
N ALA A 143 7.18 -8.10 -23.43
CA ALA A 143 7.58 -9.39 -24.01
C ALA A 143 9.06 -9.42 -24.47
N CYS A 144 9.54 -8.35 -25.09
CA CYS A 144 10.95 -8.22 -25.49
C CYS A 144 11.85 -8.08 -24.26
N PHE A 145 11.43 -7.27 -23.29
CA PHE A 145 12.14 -7.11 -22.01
C PHE A 145 12.32 -8.46 -21.29
N ASP A 146 11.25 -9.23 -21.12
CA ASP A 146 11.30 -10.52 -20.45
C ASP A 146 12.10 -11.57 -21.22
N ARG A 147 12.20 -11.45 -22.54
CA ARG A 147 13.06 -12.32 -23.34
C ARG A 147 14.53 -12.01 -23.08
N TYR A 148 14.92 -10.74 -23.19
CA TYR A 148 16.30 -10.33 -22.97
C TYR A 148 16.74 -10.65 -21.54
N LYS A 149 15.87 -10.38 -20.57
CA LYS A 149 16.11 -10.73 -19.16
C LYS A 149 16.36 -12.23 -18.94
N ARG A 150 15.78 -13.10 -19.77
CA ARG A 150 15.92 -14.57 -19.64
C ARG A 150 17.03 -15.18 -20.48
N ARG A 151 17.39 -14.58 -21.61
CA ARG A 151 18.29 -15.16 -22.62
C ARG A 151 19.54 -14.33 -22.90
N GLY A 152 19.57 -13.06 -22.49
CA GLY A 152 20.61 -12.10 -22.85
C GLY A 152 20.58 -11.65 -24.32
N THR A 153 19.58 -12.09 -25.11
CA THR A 153 19.42 -11.72 -26.52
C THR A 153 17.95 -11.52 -26.89
N LEU A 154 17.70 -10.65 -27.88
CA LEU A 154 16.37 -10.38 -28.45
C LEU A 154 16.10 -11.17 -29.74
N GLU A 155 17.12 -11.84 -30.29
CA GLU A 155 16.98 -12.69 -31.48
C GLU A 155 15.95 -13.80 -31.24
N ARG A 156 15.22 -14.16 -32.29
CA ARG A 156 14.17 -15.19 -32.24
C ARG A 156 14.75 -16.57 -32.48
#